data_AF-A0A941WRA9-F1
#
_entry.id   AF-A0A941WRA9-F1
#
_cell.length_a   1.000
_cell.length_b   1.000
_cell.length_c   1.000
_cell.angle_alpha   90.00
_cell.angle_beta   90.00
_cell.angle_gamma   90.00
#
_symmetry.space_group_name_H-M   'P 1'
#
loop_
_entity.id
_entity.type
_entity.pdbx_description
1 polymer ?
#
loop_
_entity_poly.entity_id
_entity_poly.type
_entity_poly.pdbx_seq_one_letter_code
_entity_poly.pdbx_strand_id
1 'polypeptide(L)'
;MKKHPALNALPFLSALPGVVIGSHVMRLHQIPLSASLQNIGALLAGGLVSFLFLTLSAPRRARSGAAPGYAAMLLCVGALGCTFLDSGIGAIHRWIRLGPLALNAAFGFVPVALIGMDLLFRSGNRRGACALSLLIGVLLFLQPDASMSGAFAMAVLPALWHGDTDRALRRTVWGILTVLAVLSWAWLKSPEPVAQAEGILTLASASGTGWWLMGLLSLAALFFPFAAGIR
;
A
#
# COMPACT_ATOMS: atom_id res chain seq x y z
N MET A 1 -18.16 -14.45 18.29
CA MET A 1 -18.12 -15.15 16.98
C MET A 1 -16.70 -15.67 16.77
N LYS A 2 -16.50 -17.00 16.70
CA LYS A 2 -15.17 -17.58 16.42
C LYS A 2 -14.77 -17.16 14.99
N LYS A 3 -13.72 -16.36 14.84
CA LYS A 3 -13.16 -16.04 13.52
C LYS A 3 -12.69 -17.38 12.91
N HIS A 4 -13.34 -17.83 11.85
CA HIS A 4 -12.89 -19.03 11.15
C HIS A 4 -11.52 -18.74 10.53
N PRO A 5 -10.49 -19.58 10.77
CA PRO A 5 -9.16 -19.38 10.19
C PRO A 5 -9.20 -19.35 8.66
N ALA A 6 -10.23 -19.96 8.05
CA ALA A 6 -10.50 -19.90 6.62
C ALA A 6 -10.70 -18.46 6.10
N LEU A 7 -11.24 -17.54 6.91
CA LEU A 7 -11.42 -16.14 6.51
C LEU A 7 -10.07 -15.41 6.40
N ASN A 8 -9.01 -15.87 7.05
CA ASN A 8 -7.69 -15.25 6.92
C ASN A 8 -7.04 -15.53 5.56
N ALA A 9 -7.54 -16.51 4.80
CA ALA A 9 -7.10 -16.79 3.44
C ALA A 9 -7.76 -15.89 2.39
N LEU A 10 -8.82 -15.14 2.74
CA LEU A 10 -9.55 -14.28 1.80
C LEU A 10 -8.67 -13.27 1.06
N PRO A 11 -7.70 -12.55 1.69
CA PRO A 11 -6.81 -11.65 0.94
C PRO A 11 -6.04 -12.36 -0.18
N PHE A 12 -5.56 -13.58 0.09
CA PHE A 12 -4.89 -14.39 -0.92
C PHE A 12 -5.86 -14.82 -2.03
N LEU A 13 -7.03 -15.35 -1.65
CA LEU A 13 -8.05 -15.79 -2.61
C LEU A 13 -8.58 -14.64 -3.47
N SER A 14 -8.69 -13.43 -2.94
CA SER A 14 -9.12 -12.25 -3.69
C SER A 14 -8.09 -11.77 -4.71
N ALA A 15 -6.79 -11.97 -4.45
CA ALA A 15 -5.72 -11.57 -5.34
C ALA A 15 -5.42 -12.61 -6.44
N LEU A 16 -5.80 -13.88 -6.21
CA LEU A 16 -5.53 -14.98 -7.11
C LEU A 16 -6.11 -14.78 -8.53
N PRO A 17 -7.37 -14.36 -8.74
CA PRO A 17 -7.90 -14.10 -10.07
C PRO A 17 -7.08 -13.09 -10.86
N GLY A 18 -6.62 -12.01 -10.21
CA GLY A 18 -5.84 -10.96 -10.85
C GLY A 18 -4.49 -11.48 -11.35
N VAL A 19 -3.82 -12.32 -10.55
CA VAL A 19 -2.55 -12.95 -10.95
C VAL A 19 -2.75 -13.95 -12.07
N VAL A 20 -3.78 -14.79 -12.01
CA VAL A 20 -4.07 -15.79 -13.06
C VAL A 20 -4.39 -15.09 -14.38
N ILE A 21 -5.32 -14.13 -14.37
CA ILE A 21 -5.74 -13.42 -15.59
C ILE A 21 -4.59 -12.57 -16.12
N GLY A 22 -3.90 -11.84 -15.25
CA GLY A 22 -2.73 -11.03 -15.60
C GLY A 22 -1.62 -11.87 -16.25
N SER A 23 -1.25 -13.01 -15.65
CA SER A 23 -0.25 -13.93 -16.22
C SER A 23 -0.68 -14.50 -17.58
N HIS A 24 -1.96 -14.80 -17.77
CA HIS A 24 -2.47 -15.24 -19.08
C HIS A 24 -2.36 -14.14 -20.14
N VAL A 25 -2.79 -12.92 -19.82
CA VAL A 25 -2.66 -11.76 -20.73
C VAL A 25 -1.19 -11.49 -21.04
N MET A 26 -0.30 -11.57 -20.06
CA MET A 26 1.14 -11.40 -20.28
C MET A 26 1.69 -12.43 -21.28
N ARG A 27 1.28 -13.70 -21.18
CA ARG A 27 1.69 -14.73 -22.14
C ARG A 27 1.16 -14.50 -23.54
N LEU A 28 -0.07 -14.00 -23.68
CA LEU A 28 -0.64 -13.67 -25.00
C LEU A 28 0.16 -12.58 -25.72
N HIS A 29 0.76 -11.66 -24.96
CA HIS A 29 1.58 -10.56 -25.48
C HIS A 29 3.09 -10.84 -25.44
N GLN A 30 3.49 -12.11 -25.36
CA GLN A 30 4.90 -12.55 -25.39
C GLN A 30 5.80 -11.90 -24.33
N ILE A 31 5.21 -11.49 -23.20
CA ILE A 31 5.97 -10.96 -22.06
C ILE A 31 6.77 -12.11 -21.41
N PRO A 32 8.04 -11.88 -21.02
CA PRO A 32 8.89 -12.92 -20.44
C PRO A 32 8.23 -13.65 -19.26
N LEU A 33 8.42 -14.97 -19.21
CA LEU A 33 7.88 -15.83 -18.14
C LEU A 33 8.34 -15.38 -16.73
N SER A 34 9.53 -14.80 -16.64
CA SER A 34 10.09 -14.26 -15.39
C SER A 34 9.16 -13.25 -14.74
N ALA A 35 8.46 -12.40 -15.50
CA ALA A 35 7.53 -11.42 -14.95
C ALA A 35 6.27 -12.07 -14.36
N SER A 36 5.76 -13.13 -15.00
CA SER A 36 4.66 -13.92 -14.42
C SER A 36 5.09 -14.66 -13.15
N LEU A 37 6.30 -15.22 -13.13
CA LEU A 37 6.85 -15.89 -11.95
C LEU A 37 7.04 -14.92 -10.78
N GLN A 38 7.44 -13.67 -11.05
CA GLN A 38 7.52 -12.62 -10.03
C GLN A 38 6.15 -12.32 -9.42
N ASN A 39 5.09 -12.22 -10.23
CA ASN A 39 3.73 -11.99 -9.74
C ASN A 39 3.21 -13.16 -8.89
N ILE A 40 3.48 -14.40 -9.31
CA ILE A 40 3.12 -15.61 -8.54
C ILE A 40 3.90 -15.65 -7.22
N GLY A 41 5.21 -15.37 -7.26
CA GLY A 41 6.05 -15.29 -6.06
C GLY A 41 5.54 -14.23 -5.08
N ALA A 42 5.18 -13.06 -5.57
CA ALA A 42 4.59 -11.98 -4.76
C ALA A 42 3.25 -12.37 -4.14
N LEU A 43 2.38 -13.08 -4.88
CA LEU A 43 1.11 -13.59 -4.37
C LEU A 43 1.32 -14.59 -3.22
N LEU A 44 2.23 -15.54 -3.40
CA LEU A 44 2.52 -16.57 -2.38
C LEU A 44 3.15 -15.96 -1.13
N ALA A 45 4.17 -15.11 -1.30
CA ALA A 45 4.85 -14.47 -0.18
C ALA A 45 3.92 -13.50 0.55
N GLY A 46 3.21 -12.63 -0.17
CA GLY A 46 2.25 -11.67 0.40
C GLY A 46 1.06 -12.37 1.05
N GLY A 47 0.56 -13.44 0.44
CA GLY A 47 -0.50 -14.29 0.99
C GLY A 47 -0.10 -14.95 2.30
N LEU A 48 1.10 -15.53 2.36
CA LEU A 48 1.64 -16.13 3.58
C LEU A 48 1.82 -15.08 4.68
N VAL A 49 2.42 -13.93 4.37
CA VAL A 49 2.61 -12.84 5.33
C VAL A 49 1.27 -12.33 5.85
N SER A 50 0.28 -12.13 4.97
CA SER A 50 -1.07 -11.69 5.36
C SER A 50 -1.76 -12.72 6.26
N PHE A 51 -1.69 -14.00 5.89
CA PHE A 51 -2.29 -15.09 6.67
C PHE A 51 -1.66 -15.19 8.07
N LEU A 52 -0.31 -15.17 8.15
CA LEU A 52 0.42 -15.17 9.42
C LEU A 52 0.10 -13.93 10.24
N PHE A 53 0.05 -12.75 9.61
CA PHE A 53 -0.30 -11.51 10.30
C PHE A 53 -1.70 -11.59 10.90
N LEU A 54 -2.71 -12.04 10.15
CA LEU A 54 -4.09 -12.12 10.62
C LEU A 54 -4.30 -13.20 11.70
N THR A 55 -3.57 -14.31 11.61
CA THR A 55 -3.62 -15.40 12.61
C THR A 55 -2.90 -15.01 13.91
N LEU A 56 -1.70 -14.44 13.82
CA LEU A 56 -0.84 -14.12 14.97
C LEU A 56 -1.19 -12.78 15.64
N SER A 57 -1.83 -11.85 14.92
CA SER A 57 -2.17 -10.52 15.46
C SER A 57 -3.53 -10.48 16.16
N ALA A 58 -4.40 -11.49 15.96
CA ALA A 58 -5.71 -11.57 16.60
C ALA A 58 -5.66 -11.45 18.15
N PRO A 59 -4.65 -12.01 18.87
CA PRO A 59 -4.52 -11.82 20.31
C PRO A 59 -3.81 -10.51 20.73
N ARG A 60 -3.02 -9.88 19.85
CA ARG A 60 -2.11 -8.75 20.20
C ARG A 60 -2.75 -7.36 20.08
N ARG A 61 -3.87 -7.23 19.37
CA ARG A 61 -4.63 -5.97 19.24
C ARG A 61 -5.17 -5.40 20.56
N ALA A 62 -5.12 -6.17 21.64
CA ALA A 62 -5.54 -5.75 22.98
C ALA A 62 -4.48 -4.95 23.76
N ARG A 63 -3.21 -4.90 23.31
CA ARG A 63 -2.19 -4.06 23.96
C ARG A 63 -2.35 -2.60 23.52
N SER A 64 -3.16 -1.86 24.29
CA SER A 64 -3.37 -0.43 24.15
C SER A 64 -2.17 0.35 24.73
N GLY A 65 -1.36 0.95 23.87
CA GLY A 65 -0.28 1.84 24.31
C GLY A 65 0.30 2.64 23.15
N ALA A 66 0.89 3.79 23.46
CA ALA A 66 1.49 4.66 22.44
C ALA A 66 2.77 4.06 21.82
N ALA A 67 3.54 3.29 22.60
CA ALA A 67 4.82 2.72 22.17
C ALA A 67 4.75 1.87 20.87
N PRO A 68 3.85 0.88 20.72
CA PRO A 68 3.73 0.14 19.46
C PRO A 68 3.30 1.04 18.29
N GLY A 69 2.50 2.09 18.56
CA GLY A 69 2.11 3.07 17.54
C GLY A 69 3.30 3.87 17.03
N TYR A 70 4.13 4.40 17.95
CA TYR A 70 5.38 5.06 17.62
C TYR A 70 6.34 4.13 16.87
N ALA A 71 6.54 2.90 17.33
CA ALA A 71 7.42 1.94 16.68
C ALA A 71 7.00 1.66 15.22
N ALA A 72 5.70 1.47 14.97
CA ALA A 72 5.17 1.22 13.63
C ALA A 72 5.37 2.43 12.68
N MET A 73 5.11 3.64 13.15
CA MET A 73 5.30 4.85 12.35
C MET A 73 6.80 5.16 12.11
N LEU A 74 7.64 5.01 13.13
CA LEU A 74 9.09 5.20 13.01
C LEU A 74 9.74 4.16 12.11
N LEU A 75 9.26 2.91 12.14
CA LEU A 75 9.68 1.87 11.21
C LEU A 75 9.40 2.28 9.75
N CYS A 76 8.23 2.86 9.49
CA CYS A 76 7.91 3.39 8.16
C CYS A 76 8.78 4.58 7.78
N VAL A 77 8.99 5.55 8.68
CA VAL A 77 9.91 6.67 8.47
C VAL A 77 11.32 6.18 8.14
N GLY A 78 11.84 5.21 8.90
CA GLY A 78 13.15 4.61 8.65
C GLY A 78 13.21 3.90 7.30
N ALA A 79 12.21 3.09 6.97
CA ALA A 79 12.15 2.40 5.68
C ALA A 79 12.09 3.37 4.49
N LEU A 80 11.28 4.44 4.58
CA LEU A 80 11.24 5.49 3.56
C LEU A 80 12.56 6.27 3.50
N GLY A 81 13.22 6.50 4.64
CA GLY A 81 14.56 7.10 4.69
C GLY A 81 15.62 6.24 3.99
N CYS A 82 15.56 4.92 4.16
CA CYS A 82 16.50 3.99 3.55
C CYS A 82 16.46 4.00 2.02
N THR A 83 15.36 4.41 1.38
CA THR A 83 15.29 4.45 -0.09
C THR A 83 16.19 5.52 -0.70
N PHE A 84 16.54 6.56 0.07
CA PHE A 84 17.47 7.61 -0.37
C PHE A 84 18.94 7.17 -0.35
N LEU A 85 19.24 5.98 0.19
CA LEU A 85 20.60 5.41 0.17
C LEU A 85 20.97 4.81 -1.20
N ASP A 86 19.99 4.59 -2.06
CA ASP A 86 20.20 4.16 -3.44
C ASP A 86 19.98 5.33 -4.41
N SER A 87 20.67 5.28 -5.56
CA SER A 87 20.56 6.22 -6.68
C SER A 87 19.15 6.34 -7.28
N GLY A 88 18.24 5.44 -6.91
CA GLY A 88 16.87 5.40 -7.40
C GLY A 88 16.76 4.86 -8.83
N ILE A 89 15.52 4.60 -9.28
CA ILE A 89 15.24 4.20 -10.66
C ILE A 89 14.51 5.37 -11.33
N GLY A 90 15.09 5.94 -12.39
CA GLY A 90 14.50 7.10 -13.06
C GLY A 90 14.41 8.35 -12.17
N ALA A 91 15.41 8.59 -11.32
CA ALA A 91 15.45 9.64 -10.29
C ALA A 91 14.39 9.51 -9.17
N ILE A 92 13.81 8.33 -9.02
CA ILE A 92 12.77 8.05 -8.04
C ILE A 92 13.27 7.02 -7.01
N HIS A 93 13.27 7.44 -5.74
CA HIS A 93 13.76 6.68 -4.59
C HIS A 93 12.64 5.87 -3.92
N ARG A 94 12.01 4.93 -4.63
CA ARG A 94 10.90 4.09 -4.08
C ARG A 94 11.34 2.75 -3.50
N TRP A 95 12.50 2.25 -3.92
CA TRP A 95 12.89 0.85 -3.74
C TRP A 95 14.03 0.70 -2.73
N ILE A 96 13.89 -0.25 -1.81
CA ILE A 96 15.00 -0.78 -1.00
C ILE A 96 15.50 -2.03 -1.73
N ARG A 97 16.74 -1.99 -2.21
CA ARG A 97 17.34 -3.11 -2.97
C ARG A 97 18.23 -3.95 -2.04
N LEU A 98 17.94 -5.25 -1.99
CA LEU A 98 18.69 -6.25 -1.24
C LEU A 98 19.07 -7.39 -2.20
N GLY A 99 20.20 -7.22 -2.90
CA GLY A 99 20.63 -8.15 -3.95
C GLY A 99 19.61 -8.25 -5.09
N PRO A 100 19.08 -9.44 -5.43
CA PRO A 100 18.09 -9.62 -6.50
C PRO A 100 16.68 -9.16 -6.11
N LEU A 101 16.45 -8.83 -4.84
CA LEU A 101 15.15 -8.39 -4.34
C LEU A 101 15.07 -6.87 -4.30
N ALA A 102 13.97 -6.33 -4.79
CA ALA A 102 13.61 -4.92 -4.65
C ALA A 102 12.27 -4.83 -3.93
N LEU A 103 12.24 -4.13 -2.81
CA LEU A 103 11.02 -3.90 -2.03
C LEU A 103 10.61 -2.44 -2.13
N ASN A 104 9.38 -2.18 -2.56
CA ASN A 104 8.82 -0.83 -2.54
C ASN A 104 8.49 -0.45 -1.09
N ALA A 105 9.22 0.52 -0.54
CA ALA A 105 9.11 0.88 0.87
C ALA A 105 7.72 1.41 1.22
N ALA A 106 7.12 2.22 0.35
CA ALA A 106 5.80 2.79 0.59
C ALA A 106 4.71 1.71 0.65
N PHE A 107 4.67 0.80 -0.34
CA PHE A 107 3.68 -0.30 -0.35
C PHE A 107 3.78 -1.21 0.87
N GLY A 108 4.99 -1.49 1.35
CA GLY A 108 5.19 -2.37 2.51
C GLY A 108 4.89 -1.69 3.85
N PHE A 109 5.36 -0.46 4.04
CA PHE A 109 5.42 0.15 5.37
C PHE A 109 4.35 1.22 5.63
N VAL A 110 3.76 1.85 4.61
CA VAL A 110 2.66 2.83 4.81
C VAL A 110 1.44 2.18 5.47
N PRO A 111 0.98 0.97 5.08
CA PRO A 111 -0.11 0.30 5.80
C PRO A 111 0.21 0.06 7.28
N VAL A 112 1.48 -0.24 7.61
CA VAL A 112 1.95 -0.41 8.99
C VAL A 112 1.90 0.92 9.75
N ALA A 113 2.27 2.03 9.10
CA ALA A 113 2.17 3.36 9.70
C ALA A 113 0.71 3.77 9.97
N LEU A 114 -0.24 3.41 9.10
CA LEU A 114 -1.67 3.67 9.32
C LEU A 114 -2.21 2.91 10.55
N ILE A 115 -1.76 1.66 10.76
CA ILE A 115 -2.04 0.92 12.00
C ILE A 115 -1.42 1.64 13.20
N GLY A 116 -0.17 2.11 13.07
CA GLY A 116 0.50 2.87 14.13
C GLY A 116 -0.21 4.18 14.49
N MET A 117 -0.74 4.87 13.49
CA MET A 117 -1.54 6.08 13.63
C MET A 117 -2.84 5.82 14.42
N ASP A 118 -3.57 4.75 14.08
CA ASP A 118 -4.77 4.34 14.84
C ASP A 118 -4.44 4.02 16.29
N LEU A 119 -3.33 3.31 16.55
CA LEU A 119 -2.88 3.02 17.93
C LEU A 119 -2.56 4.30 18.73
N LEU A 120 -1.86 5.26 18.13
CA LEU A 120 -1.56 6.54 18.77
C LEU A 120 -2.81 7.38 19.02
N PHE A 121 -3.77 7.37 18.11
CA PHE A 121 -5.06 8.03 18.33
C PHE A 121 -5.85 7.42 19.47
N ARG A 122 -5.91 6.08 19.55
CA ARG A 122 -6.55 5.37 20.66
C ARG A 122 -5.85 5.59 21.99
N SER A 123 -4.53 5.79 21.99
CA SER A 123 -3.76 6.12 23.19
C SER A 123 -3.78 7.62 23.55
N GLY A 124 -4.58 8.44 22.86
CA GLY A 124 -4.68 9.89 23.10
C GLY A 124 -3.52 10.73 22.54
N ASN A 125 -2.51 10.13 21.93
CA ASN A 125 -1.31 10.84 21.45
C ASN A 125 -1.48 11.33 20.00
N ARG A 126 -2.48 12.20 19.81
CA ARG A 126 -2.88 12.70 18.48
C ARG A 126 -1.84 13.58 17.83
N ARG A 127 -1.12 14.40 18.62
CA ARG A 127 -0.08 15.29 18.11
C ARG A 127 1.11 14.50 17.56
N GLY A 128 1.56 13.45 18.25
CA GLY A 128 2.62 12.57 17.76
C GLY A 128 2.25 11.88 16.45
N ALA A 129 1.02 11.35 16.37
CA ALA A 129 0.49 10.75 15.15
C ALA A 129 0.44 11.74 13.98
N CYS A 130 -0.04 12.96 14.21
CA CYS A 130 -0.09 14.01 13.18
C CYS A 130 1.32 14.41 12.71
N ALA A 131 2.25 14.64 13.65
CA ALA A 131 3.62 15.03 13.32
C ALA A 131 4.34 13.95 12.49
N LEU A 132 4.22 12.68 12.89
CA LEU A 132 4.81 11.57 12.13
C LEU A 132 4.12 11.35 10.78
N SER A 133 2.81 11.58 10.68
CA SER A 133 2.10 11.51 9.39
C SER A 133 2.59 12.60 8.43
N LEU A 134 2.82 13.82 8.93
CA LEU A 134 3.42 14.89 8.13
C LEU A 134 4.84 14.52 7.69
N LEU A 135 5.66 13.96 8.58
CA LEU A 135 7.00 13.50 8.24
C LEU A 135 6.98 12.42 7.14
N ILE A 136 6.08 11.45 7.24
CA ILE A 136 5.87 10.44 6.19
C ILE A 136 5.45 11.09 4.88
N GLY A 137 4.51 12.04 4.91
CA GLY A 137 4.08 12.78 3.73
C GLY A 137 5.22 13.56 3.06
N VAL A 138 6.07 14.21 3.85
CA VAL A 138 7.27 14.91 3.35
C VAL A 138 8.25 13.91 2.71
N LEU A 139 8.51 12.76 3.34
CA LEU A 139 9.39 11.74 2.76
C LEU A 139 8.83 11.21 1.43
N LEU A 140 7.52 10.94 1.35
CA LEU A 140 6.88 10.49 0.10
C LEU A 140 6.94 11.56 -1.00
N PHE A 141 6.79 12.83 -0.64
CA PHE A 141 6.97 13.95 -1.56
C PHE A 141 8.41 14.02 -2.09
N LEU A 142 9.40 13.80 -1.21
CA LEU A 142 10.82 13.79 -1.56
C LEU A 142 11.26 12.53 -2.34
N GLN A 143 10.50 11.43 -2.30
CA GLN A 143 10.72 10.19 -3.08
C GLN A 143 10.27 10.27 -4.54
N PRO A 144 10.11 11.48 -5.06
CA PRO A 144 9.08 11.87 -6.02
C PRO A 144 8.05 10.79 -6.46
N ASP A 145 7.12 10.40 -5.58
CA ASP A 145 6.01 9.49 -5.92
C ASP A 145 4.64 10.14 -5.76
N ALA A 146 4.09 10.67 -6.86
CA ALA A 146 2.77 11.29 -6.88
C ALA A 146 1.64 10.32 -6.52
N SER A 147 1.74 9.06 -6.92
CA SER A 147 0.72 8.05 -6.65
C SER A 147 0.66 7.71 -5.17
N MET A 148 1.81 7.50 -4.53
CA MET A 148 1.90 7.20 -3.10
C MET A 148 1.57 8.40 -2.21
N SER A 149 2.02 9.60 -2.59
CA SER A 149 1.71 10.83 -1.87
C SER A 149 0.18 11.07 -1.85
N GLY A 150 -0.47 10.91 -3.01
CA GLY A 150 -1.93 10.99 -3.12
C GLY A 150 -2.66 9.89 -2.35
N ALA A 151 -2.22 8.63 -2.50
CA ALA A 151 -2.81 7.51 -1.78
C ALA A 151 -2.71 7.67 -0.26
N PHE A 152 -1.56 8.13 0.25
CA PHE A 152 -1.36 8.37 1.67
C PHE A 152 -2.24 9.51 2.19
N ALA A 153 -2.33 10.64 1.48
CA ALA A 153 -3.20 11.75 1.85
C ALA A 153 -4.67 11.32 1.97
N MET A 154 -5.13 10.46 1.06
CA MET A 154 -6.49 9.89 1.11
C MET A 154 -6.66 8.87 2.24
N ALA A 155 -5.67 8.02 2.48
CA ALA A 155 -5.74 6.98 3.52
C ALA A 155 -5.74 7.55 4.95
N VAL A 156 -5.08 8.69 5.16
CA VAL A 156 -5.03 9.39 6.45
C VAL A 156 -6.35 10.10 6.79
N LEU A 157 -7.16 10.47 5.79
CA LEU A 157 -8.37 11.26 5.97
C LEU A 157 -9.40 10.59 6.92
N PRO A 158 -9.79 9.30 6.76
CA PRO A 158 -10.70 8.65 7.70
C PRO A 158 -10.15 8.63 9.12
N ALA A 159 -8.85 8.35 9.29
CA ALA A 159 -8.21 8.30 10.60
C ALA A 159 -8.24 9.65 11.32
N LEU A 160 -8.02 10.76 10.59
CA LEU A 160 -8.11 12.10 11.14
C LEU A 160 -9.55 12.52 11.49
N TRP A 161 -10.54 12.00 10.77
CA TRP A 161 -11.94 12.35 10.95
C TRP A 161 -12.64 11.52 12.03
N HIS A 162 -12.13 10.32 12.30
CA HIS A 162 -12.65 9.40 13.31
C HIS A 162 -12.01 9.68 14.69
N GLY A 163 -12.46 10.74 15.37
CA GLY A 163 -12.06 11.07 16.74
C GLY A 163 -12.11 12.56 17.06
N ASP A 164 -11.89 12.94 18.33
CA ASP A 164 -11.96 14.34 18.80
C ASP A 164 -10.68 15.14 18.51
N THR A 165 -9.97 14.81 17.42
CA THR A 165 -8.82 15.61 16.99
C THR A 165 -9.26 17.04 16.75
N ASP A 166 -8.48 18.00 17.27
CA ASP A 166 -8.76 19.41 17.09
C ASP A 166 -9.00 19.72 15.61
N ARG A 167 -10.08 20.46 15.34
CA ARG A 167 -10.55 20.77 13.99
C ARG A 167 -9.50 21.57 13.22
N ALA A 168 -8.77 22.45 13.90
CA ALA A 168 -7.68 23.22 13.27
C ALA A 168 -6.53 22.27 12.90
N LEU A 169 -6.00 21.51 13.85
CA LEU A 169 -4.92 20.54 13.60
C LEU A 169 -5.27 19.56 12.47
N ARG A 170 -6.48 18.99 12.47
CA ARG A 170 -6.96 18.09 11.42
C ARG A 170 -6.91 18.73 10.04
N ARG A 171 -7.46 19.95 9.91
CA ARG A 171 -7.50 20.68 8.63
C ARG A 171 -6.11 21.04 8.15
N THR A 172 -5.24 21.46 9.06
CA THR A 172 -3.85 21.81 8.72
C THR A 172 -3.08 20.59 8.23
N VAL A 173 -3.14 19.47 8.95
CA VAL A 173 -2.42 18.24 8.56
C VAL A 173 -2.91 17.73 7.21
N TRP A 174 -4.23 17.60 7.03
CA TRP A 174 -4.78 17.13 5.76
C TRP A 174 -4.48 18.10 4.63
N GLY A 175 -4.63 19.41 4.86
CA GLY A 175 -4.32 20.44 3.87
C GLY A 175 -2.87 20.39 3.40
N ILE A 176 -1.91 20.24 4.31
CA ILE A 176 -0.49 20.09 3.95
C ILE A 176 -0.27 18.82 3.12
N LEU A 177 -0.81 17.67 3.55
CA LEU A 177 -0.68 16.41 2.79
C LEU A 177 -1.29 16.51 1.39
N THR A 178 -2.45 17.17 1.26
CA THR A 178 -3.09 17.42 -0.04
C THR A 178 -2.25 18.35 -0.92
N VAL A 179 -1.69 19.42 -0.36
CA VAL A 179 -0.79 20.32 -1.11
C VAL A 179 0.44 19.57 -1.60
N LEU A 180 1.08 18.76 -0.75
CA LEU A 180 2.20 17.91 -1.15
C LEU A 180 1.80 16.95 -2.27
N ALA A 181 0.64 16.29 -2.17
CA ALA A 181 0.15 15.40 -3.21
C ALA A 181 -0.12 16.13 -4.54
N VAL A 182 -0.79 17.29 -4.51
CA VAL A 182 -1.08 18.09 -5.71
C VAL A 182 0.22 18.57 -6.36
N LEU A 183 1.18 19.07 -5.56
CA LEU A 183 2.49 19.47 -6.05
C LEU A 183 3.24 18.28 -6.65
N SER A 184 3.15 17.10 -6.04
CA SER A 184 3.74 15.89 -6.61
C SER A 184 3.18 15.59 -8.00
N TRP A 185 1.86 15.66 -8.18
CA TRP A 185 1.22 15.44 -9.49
C TRP A 185 1.53 16.52 -10.53
N ALA A 186 1.66 17.78 -10.10
CA ALA A 186 1.88 18.90 -11.01
C ALA A 186 3.33 19.01 -11.51
N TRP A 187 4.32 18.62 -10.68
CA TRP A 187 5.73 18.92 -10.93
C TRP A 187 6.61 17.68 -11.13
N LEU A 188 6.20 16.51 -10.64
CA LEU A 188 7.01 15.30 -10.76
C LEU A 188 6.59 14.53 -12.00
N LYS A 189 7.55 14.25 -12.88
CA LYS A 189 7.34 13.31 -13.98
C LYS A 189 7.14 11.92 -13.39
N SER A 190 5.95 11.36 -13.55
CA SER A 190 5.71 9.94 -13.33
C SER A 190 6.62 9.13 -14.26
N PRO A 191 7.22 8.02 -13.79
CA PRO A 191 8.05 7.17 -14.63
C PRO A 191 7.20 6.58 -15.75
N GLU A 192 7.87 6.18 -16.85
CA GLU A 192 7.14 5.56 -17.97
C GLU A 192 6.43 4.27 -17.52
N PRO A 193 5.17 4.07 -17.93
CA PRO A 193 4.39 2.92 -17.52
C PRO A 193 5.05 1.62 -17.96
N VAL A 194 5.31 0.71 -17.02
CA VAL A 194 5.67 -0.66 -17.40
C VAL A 194 4.40 -1.34 -17.92
N ALA A 195 4.39 -1.70 -19.21
CA ALA A 195 3.20 -2.23 -19.90
C ALA A 195 2.49 -3.36 -19.13
N GLN A 196 3.25 -4.23 -18.45
CA GLN A 196 2.71 -5.34 -17.67
C GLN A 196 2.15 -4.97 -16.28
N ALA A 197 2.52 -3.80 -15.73
CA ALA A 197 2.08 -3.35 -14.41
C ALA A 197 0.99 -2.27 -14.51
N GLU A 198 1.13 -1.34 -15.45
CA GLU A 198 0.24 -0.18 -15.60
C GLU A 198 -0.64 -0.27 -16.87
N GLY A 199 -0.23 -1.08 -17.85
CA GLY A 199 -0.97 -1.33 -19.09
C GLY A 199 -1.69 -2.68 -19.14
N ILE A 200 -1.79 -3.42 -18.04
CA ILE A 200 -2.34 -4.79 -18.11
C ILE A 200 -3.79 -4.83 -18.60
N LEU A 201 -4.60 -3.81 -18.27
CA LEU A 201 -5.96 -3.68 -18.79
C LEU A 201 -6.00 -3.28 -20.26
N THR A 202 -5.04 -2.47 -20.73
CA THR A 202 -4.95 -2.11 -22.15
C THR A 202 -4.50 -3.32 -22.97
N LEU A 203 -3.53 -4.11 -22.47
CA LEU A 203 -3.16 -5.41 -23.04
C LEU A 203 -4.34 -6.39 -23.04
N ALA A 204 -5.10 -6.47 -21.95
CA ALA A 204 -6.29 -7.30 -21.87
C ALA A 204 -7.34 -6.87 -22.90
N SER A 205 -7.54 -5.56 -23.10
CA SER A 205 -8.45 -5.03 -24.12
C SER A 205 -8.00 -5.34 -25.54
N ALA A 206 -6.69 -5.31 -25.79
CA ALA A 206 -6.10 -5.71 -27.07
C ALA A 206 -6.28 -7.21 -27.37
N SER A 207 -6.39 -8.03 -26.32
CA SER A 207 -6.70 -9.47 -26.42
C SER A 207 -8.20 -9.77 -26.59
N GLY A 208 -9.06 -8.75 -26.49
CA GLY A 208 -10.51 -8.85 -26.68
C GLY A 208 -11.32 -8.45 -25.44
N THR A 209 -12.60 -8.10 -25.67
CA THR A 209 -13.49 -7.57 -24.63
C THR A 209 -13.68 -8.54 -23.45
N GLY A 210 -13.67 -9.85 -23.70
CA GLY A 210 -13.76 -10.86 -22.64
C GLY A 210 -12.60 -10.78 -21.64
N TRP A 211 -11.36 -10.62 -22.12
CA TRP A 211 -10.18 -10.47 -21.26
C TRP A 211 -10.20 -9.18 -20.47
N TRP A 212 -10.67 -8.09 -21.08
CA TRP A 212 -10.85 -6.81 -20.38
C TRP A 212 -11.87 -6.91 -19.25
N LEU A 213 -13.04 -7.53 -19.50
CA LEU A 213 -14.06 -7.76 -18.48
C LEU A 213 -13.56 -8.66 -17.35
N MET A 214 -12.85 -9.75 -17.67
CA MET A 214 -12.22 -10.61 -16.67
C MET A 214 -11.19 -9.84 -15.84
N GLY A 215 -10.38 -8.99 -16.48
CA GLY A 215 -9.44 -8.08 -15.80
C GLY A 215 -10.14 -7.16 -14.81
N LEU A 216 -11.23 -6.50 -15.22
CA LEU A 216 -12.02 -5.63 -14.33
C LEU A 216 -12.65 -6.40 -13.16
N LEU A 217 -13.24 -7.58 -13.42
CA LEU A 217 -13.81 -8.42 -12.37
C LEU A 217 -12.74 -8.89 -11.38
N SER A 218 -11.54 -9.18 -11.85
CA SER A 218 -10.41 -9.57 -11.01
C SER A 218 -9.92 -8.42 -10.11
N LEU A 219 -9.93 -7.18 -10.61
CA LEU A 219 -9.64 -5.99 -9.82
C LEU A 219 -10.73 -5.72 -8.78
N ALA A 220 -12.01 -5.88 -9.15
CA ALA A 220 -13.12 -5.75 -8.23
C ALA A 220 -13.04 -6.79 -7.10
N ALA A 221 -12.54 -7.99 -7.39
CA ALA A 221 -12.38 -9.05 -6.39
C ALA A 221 -11.43 -8.67 -5.24
N LEU A 222 -10.47 -7.77 -5.46
CA LEU A 222 -9.55 -7.28 -4.42
C LEU A 222 -10.27 -6.56 -3.28
N PHE A 223 -11.51 -6.10 -3.49
CA PHE A 223 -12.31 -5.44 -2.46
C PHE A 223 -13.07 -6.42 -1.54
N PHE A 224 -13.13 -7.71 -1.88
CA PHE A 224 -13.86 -8.72 -1.08
C PHE A 224 -13.41 -8.82 0.38
N PRO A 225 -12.11 -8.79 0.73
CA PRO A 225 -11.67 -8.82 2.13
C PRO A 225 -12.29 -7.70 2.97
N PHE A 226 -12.47 -6.52 2.38
CA PHE A 226 -13.05 -5.35 3.04
C PHE A 226 -14.57 -5.51 3.20
N ALA A 227 -15.26 -5.96 2.15
CA ALA A 227 -16.70 -6.23 2.18
C ALA A 227 -17.07 -7.36 3.17
N ALA A 228 -16.22 -8.38 3.29
CA ALA A 228 -16.39 -9.51 4.22
C ALA A 228 -16.09 -9.14 5.69
N GLY A 229 -15.68 -7.90 5.98
CA GLY A 229 -15.46 -7.41 7.34
C GLY A 229 -14.25 -8.02 8.03
N ILE A 230 -13.21 -8.41 7.27
CA ILE A 230 -11.94 -8.87 7.85
C ILE A 230 -11.26 -7.66 8.50
N ARG A 231 -11.52 -7.47 9.80
CA ARG A 231 -10.79 -6.52 10.65
C ARG A 231 -9.57 -7.19 11.24
#